data_AF-A0A950C1B5-F1
#
_entry.id   AF-A0A950C1B5-F1
#
_cell.length_a   1.000
_cell.length_b   1.000
_cell.length_c   1.000
_cell.angle_alpha   90.00
_cell.angle_beta   90.00
_cell.angle_gamma   90.00
#
_symmetry.space_group_name_H-M   'P 1'
#
loop_
_entity.id
_entity.type
_entity.pdbx_description
1 polymer ?
#
loop_
_entity_poly.entity_id
_entity_poly.type
_entity_poly.pdbx_seq_one_letter_code
_entity_poly.pdbx_strand_id
1 'polypeptide(L)'
;MARQRRRSTAARSGPPRFPIAALLALLAAVAVVVGIVIVLKHQIAGYFTGGVGRRHAAVASAAPLPVASGVESTPPGAPLGPAASPEVTPVPTGPQVAVIIDDCGNSEERCKAFLQLPIPITLSILPMTPHGKQTEAEALDAGKSVMLHLPMEPDSAQANPGPGAITTEMNDDAVRAQVEADIDSVAGVPGANNHMGSKATSDPRVMRDVLDVLHERHMFFIDSVTSGQTVGESLARDLGVPTAERDVFLDNKKDV
;
A
#
# COMPACT_ATOMS: atom_id res chain seq x y z
N MET A 1 -14.43 -2.08 -104.06
CA MET A 1 -14.80 -1.46 -102.76
C MET A 1 -13.92 -2.03 -101.66
N ALA A 2 -12.92 -1.27 -101.21
CA ALA A 2 -11.90 -1.72 -100.27
C ALA A 2 -12.34 -1.55 -98.81
N ARG A 3 -12.35 -2.65 -98.04
CA ARG A 3 -12.77 -2.69 -96.63
C ARG A 3 -11.53 -2.63 -95.73
N GLN A 4 -11.36 -1.51 -95.04
CA GLN A 4 -10.22 -1.19 -94.19
C GLN A 4 -10.17 -2.14 -92.97
N ARG A 5 -9.14 -3.00 -92.90
CA ARG A 5 -8.86 -3.84 -91.73
C ARG A 5 -8.21 -3.00 -90.63
N ARG A 6 -8.92 -2.80 -89.51
CA ARG A 6 -8.33 -2.27 -88.27
C ARG A 6 -7.36 -3.29 -87.70
N ARG A 7 -6.06 -2.96 -87.63
CA ARG A 7 -5.09 -3.67 -86.79
C ARG A 7 -5.12 -3.02 -85.40
N SER A 8 -5.63 -3.77 -84.42
CA SER A 8 -5.48 -3.48 -83.00
C SER A 8 -4.06 -3.88 -82.58
N THR A 9 -3.25 -2.91 -82.18
CA THR A 9 -1.98 -3.14 -81.49
C THR A 9 -2.27 -3.38 -80.01
N ALA A 10 -2.22 -4.63 -79.57
CA ALA A 10 -2.23 -4.98 -78.16
C ALA A 10 -0.88 -4.59 -77.54
N ALA A 11 -0.87 -3.55 -76.69
CA ALA A 11 0.28 -3.21 -75.85
C ALA A 11 0.43 -4.31 -74.77
N ARG A 12 1.57 -5.00 -74.76
CA ARG A 12 1.96 -5.89 -73.66
C ARG A 12 2.32 -5.01 -72.45
N SER A 13 1.50 -5.05 -71.40
CA SER A 13 1.84 -4.50 -70.09
C SER A 13 2.94 -5.36 -69.45
N GLY A 14 4.06 -4.74 -69.09
CA GLY A 14 5.07 -5.37 -68.23
C GLY A 14 4.54 -5.58 -66.81
N PRO A 15 5.17 -6.45 -66.00
CA PRO A 15 4.73 -6.70 -64.64
C PRO A 15 4.76 -5.41 -63.80
N PRO A 16 3.83 -5.24 -62.84
CA PRO A 16 3.75 -4.03 -62.04
C PRO A 16 5.06 -3.83 -61.26
N ARG A 17 5.74 -2.71 -61.51
CA ARG A 17 6.87 -2.26 -60.70
C ARG A 17 6.31 -1.65 -59.43
N PHE A 18 6.29 -2.41 -58.33
CA PHE A 18 5.99 -1.85 -57.02
C PHE A 18 7.07 -0.80 -56.69
N PRO A 19 6.70 0.47 -56.43
CA PRO A 19 7.69 1.47 -56.10
C PRO A 19 8.35 1.06 -54.78
N ILE A 20 9.69 1.01 -54.77
CA ILE A 20 10.49 0.63 -53.58
C ILE A 20 10.06 1.45 -52.35
N ALA A 21 9.63 2.69 -52.55
CA ALA A 21 9.05 3.55 -51.53
C ALA A 21 7.79 2.97 -50.84
N ALA A 22 6.90 2.30 -51.58
CA ALA A 22 5.71 1.65 -51.00
C ALA A 22 6.07 0.41 -50.18
N LEU A 23 7.11 -0.33 -50.60
CA LEU A 23 7.62 -1.47 -49.82
C LEU A 23 8.28 -0.99 -48.52
N LEU A 24 9.07 0.07 -48.57
CA LEU A 24 9.70 0.66 -47.38
C LEU A 24 8.67 1.26 -46.42
N ALA A 25 7.63 1.92 -46.92
CA ALA A 25 6.54 2.44 -46.10
C ALA A 25 5.75 1.30 -45.42
N LEU A 26 5.51 0.20 -46.13
CA LEU A 26 4.86 -0.98 -45.56
C LEU A 26 5.72 -1.63 -44.46
N LEU A 27 7.03 -1.75 -44.68
CA LEU A 27 7.95 -2.30 -43.68
C LEU A 27 8.02 -1.42 -42.41
N ALA A 28 8.04 -0.09 -42.56
CA ALA A 28 8.01 0.83 -41.43
C ALA A 28 6.69 0.71 -40.63
N ALA A 29 5.54 0.63 -41.32
CA ALA A 29 4.25 0.43 -40.68
C ALA A 29 4.18 -0.91 -39.91
N VAL A 30 4.71 -1.99 -40.50
CA VAL A 30 4.80 -3.29 -39.82
C VAL A 30 5.70 -3.20 -38.59
N ALA A 31 6.84 -2.52 -38.66
CA ALA A 31 7.75 -2.37 -37.51
C ALA A 31 7.09 -1.59 -36.36
N VAL A 32 6.31 -0.54 -36.65
CA VAL A 32 5.53 0.20 -35.65
C VAL A 32 4.48 -0.68 -35.00
N VAL A 33 3.71 -1.44 -35.79
CA VAL A 33 2.70 -2.37 -35.26
C VAL A 33 3.33 -3.46 -34.41
N VAL A 34 4.45 -4.04 -34.83
CA VAL A 34 5.20 -5.02 -34.05
C VAL A 34 5.71 -4.41 -32.74
N GLY A 35 6.24 -3.19 -32.78
CA GLY A 35 6.67 -2.45 -31.58
C GLY A 35 5.51 -2.20 -30.60
N ILE A 36 4.35 -1.78 -31.10
CA ILE A 36 3.14 -1.60 -30.29
C ILE A 36 2.69 -2.93 -29.66
N VAL A 37 2.69 -4.03 -30.43
CA VAL A 37 2.34 -5.36 -29.92
C VAL A 37 3.33 -5.83 -28.85
N ILE A 38 4.62 -5.56 -29.01
CA ILE A 38 5.66 -5.90 -28.01
C ILE A 38 5.45 -5.08 -26.73
N VAL A 39 5.24 -3.76 -26.85
CA VAL A 39 4.97 -2.89 -25.68
C VAL A 39 3.69 -3.32 -24.97
N LEU A 40 2.60 -3.56 -25.70
CA LEU A 40 1.34 -4.04 -25.12
C LEU A 40 1.51 -5.43 -24.48
N LYS A 41 2.25 -6.35 -25.09
CA LYS A 41 2.59 -7.64 -24.45
C LYS A 41 3.42 -7.46 -23.19
N HIS A 42 4.34 -6.51 -23.13
CA HIS A 42 5.16 -6.26 -21.95
C HIS A 42 4.34 -5.64 -20.82
N GLN A 43 3.38 -4.77 -21.15
CA GLN A 43 2.42 -4.23 -20.18
C GLN A 43 1.45 -5.31 -19.69
N ILE A 44 0.96 -6.20 -20.58
CA ILE A 44 0.03 -7.29 -20.25
C ILE A 44 0.71 -8.49 -19.55
N ALA A 45 2.00 -8.74 -19.78
CA ALA A 45 2.75 -9.78 -19.09
C ALA A 45 2.87 -9.51 -17.58
N GLY A 46 2.77 -8.24 -17.16
CA GLY A 46 2.60 -7.85 -15.76
C GLY A 46 1.19 -8.15 -15.19
N TYR A 47 0.18 -8.30 -16.06
CA TYR A 47 -1.21 -8.59 -15.65
C TYR A 47 -1.58 -10.09 -15.65
N PHE A 48 -0.82 -10.95 -16.32
CA PHE A 48 -1.18 -12.38 -16.48
C PHE A 48 -0.19 -13.39 -15.87
N THR A 49 0.78 -12.94 -15.07
CA THR A 49 1.62 -13.83 -14.24
C THR A 49 1.29 -13.78 -12.75
N GLY A 50 0.33 -12.96 -12.33
CA GLY A 50 -0.17 -12.91 -10.95
C GLY A 50 -1.45 -13.72 -10.75
N GLY A 51 -1.40 -15.05 -10.94
CA GLY A 51 -2.60 -15.87 -10.76
C GLY A 51 -2.32 -17.36 -10.68
N VAL A 52 -2.57 -17.92 -9.50
CA VAL A 52 -2.53 -19.34 -9.13
C VAL A 52 -1.15 -19.88 -8.75
N GLY A 53 -0.87 -19.85 -7.44
CA GLY A 53 0.10 -20.76 -6.84
C GLY A 53 1.22 -20.12 -6.02
N ARG A 54 0.94 -19.13 -5.17
CA ARG A 54 1.84 -18.89 -4.04
C ARG A 54 1.28 -19.60 -2.82
N ARG A 55 1.96 -20.69 -2.45
CA ARG A 55 1.85 -21.26 -1.10
C ARG A 55 2.08 -20.10 -0.15
N HIS A 56 1.13 -19.87 0.76
CA HIS A 56 1.36 -19.08 1.95
C HIS A 56 2.63 -19.64 2.59
N ALA A 57 3.77 -18.98 2.38
CA ALA A 57 4.86 -19.10 3.33
C ALA A 57 4.24 -18.57 4.62
N ALA A 58 4.08 -19.47 5.60
CA ALA A 58 3.66 -19.08 6.92
C ALA A 58 4.46 -17.83 7.29
N VAL A 59 3.75 -16.73 7.56
CA VAL A 59 4.33 -15.63 8.33
C VAL A 59 4.88 -16.33 9.56
N ALA A 60 6.21 -16.42 9.65
CA ALA A 60 6.83 -16.98 10.83
C ALA A 60 6.21 -16.21 11.99
N SER A 61 5.53 -16.92 12.89
CA SER A 61 4.94 -16.34 14.08
C SER A 61 6.06 -15.62 14.81
N ALA A 62 6.16 -14.32 14.59
CA ALA A 62 6.93 -13.46 15.44
C ALA A 62 6.27 -13.64 16.81
N ALA A 63 7.05 -14.15 17.76
CA ALA A 63 6.63 -14.16 19.15
C ALA A 63 6.10 -12.76 19.50
N PRO A 64 5.08 -12.64 20.37
CA PRO A 64 4.57 -11.34 20.79
C PRO A 64 5.76 -10.50 21.24
N LEU A 65 5.99 -9.37 20.57
CA LEU A 65 6.99 -8.41 21.03
C LEU A 65 6.57 -7.98 22.44
N PRO A 66 7.45 -8.06 23.43
CA PRO A 66 7.12 -7.60 24.77
C PRO A 66 6.80 -6.12 24.68
N VAL A 67 5.57 -5.75 25.05
CA VAL A 67 5.19 -4.35 25.28
C VAL A 67 6.13 -3.83 26.35
N ALA A 68 7.03 -2.92 25.98
CA ALA A 68 7.92 -2.26 26.92
C ALA A 68 7.08 -1.39 27.86
N SER A 69 6.68 -1.95 29.01
CA SER A 69 6.10 -1.17 30.09
C SER A 69 7.13 -0.17 30.60
N GLY A 70 6.73 1.11 30.63
CA GLY A 70 7.56 2.23 31.04
C GLY A 70 8.18 2.05 32.43
N VAL A 71 9.37 2.63 32.56
CA VAL A 71 10.10 2.72 33.82
C VAL A 71 9.37 3.72 34.73
N GLU A 72 8.54 3.23 35.64
CA GLU A 72 8.07 4.02 36.78
C GLU A 72 8.88 3.65 38.02
N SER A 73 9.77 4.55 38.43
CA SER A 73 10.57 4.43 39.63
C SER A 73 9.72 4.68 40.87
N THR A 74 9.39 3.63 41.62
CA THR A 74 8.87 3.72 43.00
C THR A 74 9.83 3.08 44.02
N PRO A 75 9.89 3.59 45.26
CA PRO A 75 10.90 3.22 46.26
C PRO A 75 10.61 1.85 46.92
N PRO A 76 11.63 1.16 47.48
CA PRO A 76 11.52 -0.24 47.85
C PRO A 76 10.84 -0.42 49.22
N GLY A 77 9.79 -1.26 49.29
CA GLY A 77 9.28 -1.74 50.58
C GLY A 77 7.83 -2.23 50.64
N ALA A 78 7.43 -3.19 49.81
CA ALA A 78 6.30 -4.08 50.14
C ALA A 78 6.41 -5.39 49.31
N PRO A 79 6.04 -6.58 49.85
CA PRO A 79 6.17 -7.84 49.13
C PRO A 79 5.08 -7.95 48.05
N LEU A 80 5.50 -7.97 46.79
CA LEU A 80 4.63 -8.24 45.65
C LEU A 80 4.29 -9.74 45.63
N GLY A 81 2.99 -10.06 45.71
CA GLY A 81 2.49 -11.39 45.39
C GLY A 81 2.82 -11.77 43.94
N PRO A 82 2.75 -13.06 43.56
CA PRO A 82 3.14 -13.50 42.23
C PRO A 82 2.26 -12.81 41.19
N ALA A 83 2.86 -11.90 40.42
CA ALA A 83 2.25 -11.29 39.25
C ALA A 83 1.89 -12.42 38.27
N ALA A 84 0.61 -12.52 37.93
CA ALA A 84 0.14 -13.49 36.94
C ALA A 84 0.84 -13.23 35.61
N SER A 85 1.49 -14.25 35.05
CA SER A 85 2.05 -14.21 33.71
C SER A 85 0.96 -13.88 32.69
N PRO A 86 1.24 -13.08 31.64
CA PRO A 86 0.25 -12.77 30.62
C PRO A 86 -0.22 -14.08 29.95
N GLU A 87 -1.53 -14.26 29.91
CA GLU A 87 -2.20 -15.41 29.32
C GLU A 87 -1.92 -15.40 27.81
N VAL A 88 -1.18 -16.40 27.32
CA VAL A 88 -0.89 -16.56 25.89
C VAL A 88 -2.18 -17.00 25.21
N THR A 89 -2.84 -16.09 24.51
CA THR A 89 -4.00 -16.43 23.68
C THR A 89 -3.59 -17.43 22.58
N PRO A 90 -4.34 -18.54 22.41
CA PRO A 90 -4.02 -19.52 21.37
C PRO A 90 -4.08 -18.90 19.98
N VAL A 91 -3.06 -19.14 19.15
CA VAL A 91 -3.06 -18.75 17.74
C VAL A 91 -4.19 -19.50 17.02
N PRO A 92 -5.16 -18.82 16.38
CA PRO A 92 -6.26 -19.48 15.69
C PRO A 92 -5.78 -20.42 14.58
N THR A 93 -6.28 -21.65 14.55
CA THR A 93 -5.82 -22.71 13.61
C THR A 93 -6.59 -22.76 12.27
N GLY A 94 -7.56 -21.86 12.06
CA GLY A 94 -8.35 -21.74 10.83
C GLY A 94 -7.92 -20.57 9.95
N PRO A 95 -8.58 -20.34 8.80
CA PRO A 95 -8.41 -19.12 8.03
C PRO A 95 -8.63 -17.89 8.92
N GLN A 96 -7.71 -16.93 8.85
CA GLN A 96 -7.75 -15.71 9.66
C GLN A 96 -8.07 -14.52 8.76
N VAL A 97 -8.81 -13.56 9.30
CA VAL A 97 -9.10 -12.27 8.67
C VAL A 97 -8.81 -11.18 9.68
N ALA A 98 -8.07 -10.16 9.28
CA ALA A 98 -7.92 -8.93 10.02
C ALA A 98 -8.78 -7.85 9.35
N VAL A 99 -9.49 -7.07 10.15
CA VAL A 99 -10.28 -5.93 9.68
C VAL A 99 -9.72 -4.67 10.33
N ILE A 100 -9.33 -3.72 9.48
CA ILE A 100 -8.78 -2.43 9.87
C ILE A 100 -9.81 -1.35 9.51
N ILE A 101 -10.08 -0.45 10.46
CA ILE A 101 -10.94 0.72 10.29
C ILE A 101 -10.06 1.96 10.28
N ASP A 102 -9.88 2.56 9.11
CA ASP A 102 -9.04 3.74 8.89
C ASP A 102 -9.72 5.05 9.33
N ASP A 103 -8.95 6.14 9.27
CA ASP A 103 -9.39 7.54 9.46
C ASP A 103 -10.00 7.87 10.83
N CYS A 104 -9.62 7.11 11.87
CA CYS A 104 -10.05 7.43 13.23
C CYS A 104 -9.31 8.62 13.84
N GLY A 105 -9.96 9.27 14.80
CA GLY A 105 -9.40 10.38 15.58
C GLY A 105 -9.93 11.78 15.22
N ASN A 106 -10.53 11.98 14.04
CA ASN A 106 -11.14 13.28 13.67
C ASN A 106 -12.59 13.44 14.12
N SER A 107 -13.32 12.34 14.35
CA SER A 107 -14.71 12.35 14.81
C SER A 107 -14.92 11.23 15.81
N GLU A 108 -15.29 11.63 17.03
CA GLU A 108 -15.63 10.71 18.11
C GLU A 108 -16.84 9.84 17.73
N GLU A 109 -17.90 10.45 17.20
CA GLU A 109 -19.14 9.75 16.84
C GLU A 109 -18.93 8.62 15.83
N ARG A 110 -18.13 8.87 14.78
CA ARG A 110 -17.88 7.86 13.72
C ARG A 110 -17.12 6.66 14.25
N CYS A 111 -16.08 6.85 15.06
CA CYS A 111 -15.29 5.75 15.60
C CYS A 111 -16.05 4.98 16.69
N LYS A 112 -16.86 5.66 17.51
CA LYS A 112 -17.68 5.02 18.55
C LYS A 112 -18.62 3.94 18.05
N ALA A 113 -19.19 4.11 16.85
CA ALA A 113 -20.05 3.09 16.25
C ALA A 113 -19.31 1.75 16.05
N PHE A 114 -18.02 1.78 15.68
CA PHE A 114 -17.22 0.58 15.47
C PHE A 114 -16.82 -0.11 16.78
N LEU A 115 -16.68 0.65 17.88
CA LEU A 115 -16.36 0.09 19.19
C LEU A 115 -17.42 -0.89 19.69
N GLN A 116 -18.68 -0.70 19.27
CA GLN A 116 -19.81 -1.55 19.66
C GLN A 116 -19.89 -2.87 18.88
N LEU A 117 -19.09 -3.05 17.82
CA LEU A 117 -19.13 -4.27 17.02
C LEU A 117 -18.67 -5.48 17.86
N PRO A 118 -19.41 -6.60 17.89
CA PRO A 118 -19.05 -7.78 18.68
C PRO A 118 -17.99 -8.66 18.00
N ILE A 119 -17.07 -8.05 17.25
CA ILE A 119 -15.97 -8.73 16.54
C ILE A 119 -14.63 -8.04 16.82
N PRO A 120 -13.51 -8.77 16.73
CA PRO A 120 -12.19 -8.16 16.77
C PRO A 120 -11.98 -7.28 15.53
N ILE A 121 -11.62 -6.01 15.76
CA ILE A 121 -11.23 -5.05 14.73
C ILE A 121 -10.03 -4.25 15.22
N THR A 122 -9.27 -3.70 14.29
CA THR A 122 -8.20 -2.74 14.57
C THR A 122 -8.65 -1.36 14.12
N LEU A 123 -8.52 -0.35 14.97
CA LEU A 123 -8.74 1.05 14.59
C LEU A 123 -7.39 1.68 14.22
N SER A 124 -7.30 2.27 13.04
CA SER A 124 -6.14 3.05 12.62
C SER A 124 -6.38 4.54 12.86
N ILE A 125 -5.55 5.15 13.70
CA ILE A 125 -5.77 6.50 14.23
C ILE A 125 -4.80 7.46 13.57
N LEU A 126 -5.33 8.54 12.97
CA LEU A 126 -4.53 9.63 12.43
C LEU A 126 -3.80 10.36 13.56
N PRO A 127 -2.53 10.74 13.38
CA PRO A 127 -1.78 11.50 14.37
C PRO A 127 -2.34 12.93 14.51
N MET A 128 -2.12 13.53 15.67
CA MET A 128 -2.40 14.95 15.96
C MET A 128 -3.86 15.39 15.69
N THR A 129 -4.82 14.47 15.73
CA THR A 129 -6.23 14.81 15.59
C THR A 129 -6.86 15.21 16.93
N PRO A 130 -7.97 15.99 16.92
CA PRO A 130 -8.61 16.47 18.15
C PRO A 130 -9.07 15.36 19.10
N HIS A 131 -9.44 14.19 18.57
CA HIS A 131 -9.98 13.07 19.36
C HIS A 131 -9.11 11.81 19.31
N GLY A 132 -7.87 11.87 18.80
CA GLY A 132 -7.00 10.69 18.62
C GLY A 132 -6.77 9.93 19.92
N LYS A 133 -6.30 10.61 20.96
CA LYS A 133 -6.05 10.04 22.30
C LYS A 133 -7.30 9.47 22.97
N GLN A 134 -8.44 10.15 22.82
CA GLN A 134 -9.70 9.66 23.36
C GLN A 134 -10.14 8.39 22.62
N THR A 135 -10.04 8.39 21.29
CA THR A 135 -10.40 7.24 20.44
C THR A 135 -9.54 6.03 20.77
N GLU A 136 -8.24 6.24 20.97
CA GLU A 136 -7.29 5.21 21.40
C GLU A 136 -7.71 4.59 22.74
N ALA A 137 -7.94 5.41 23.76
CA ALA A 137 -8.33 4.93 25.08
C ALA A 137 -9.66 4.16 25.05
N GLU A 138 -10.68 4.70 24.38
CA GLU A 138 -11.99 4.04 24.26
C GLU A 138 -11.90 2.72 23.46
N ALA A 139 -11.03 2.65 22.44
CA ALA A 139 -10.81 1.43 21.67
C ALA A 139 -10.18 0.33 22.52
N LEU A 140 -9.15 0.66 23.28
CA LEU A 140 -8.47 -0.27 24.20
C LEU A 140 -9.42 -0.75 25.30
N ASP A 141 -10.20 0.16 25.92
CA ASP A 141 -11.20 -0.17 26.93
C ASP A 141 -12.30 -1.11 26.38
N ALA A 142 -12.64 -0.97 25.10
CA ALA A 142 -13.57 -1.84 24.40
C ALA A 142 -12.95 -3.17 23.91
N GLY A 143 -11.68 -3.43 24.25
CA GLY A 143 -10.95 -4.63 23.84
C GLY A 143 -10.64 -4.69 22.34
N LYS A 144 -10.52 -3.53 21.68
CA LYS A 144 -10.11 -3.40 20.28
C LYS A 144 -8.61 -3.18 20.18
N SER A 145 -8.04 -3.52 19.03
CA SER A 145 -6.66 -3.18 18.69
C SER A 145 -6.59 -1.77 18.11
N VAL A 146 -5.45 -1.11 18.26
CA VAL A 146 -5.16 0.21 17.69
C VAL A 146 -3.84 0.19 16.93
N MET A 147 -3.72 1.04 15.90
CA MET A 147 -2.47 1.28 15.20
C MET A 147 -2.41 2.71 14.65
N LEU A 148 -1.23 3.16 14.21
CA LEU A 148 -1.04 4.49 13.61
C LEU A 148 -1.53 4.50 12.16
N HIS A 149 -2.34 5.50 11.80
CA HIS A 149 -2.69 5.81 10.42
C HIS A 149 -1.79 6.93 9.90
N LEU A 150 -0.64 6.56 9.33
CA LEU A 150 0.43 7.48 8.98
C LEU A 150 0.07 8.32 7.74
N PRO A 151 -0.10 9.66 7.86
CA PRO A 151 -0.48 10.53 6.75
C PRO A 151 0.65 10.64 5.72
N MET A 152 0.34 10.40 4.46
CA MET A 152 1.34 10.38 3.39
C MET A 152 0.87 11.09 2.12
N GLU A 153 1.80 11.72 1.42
CA GLU A 153 1.53 12.52 0.23
C GLU A 153 0.89 11.68 -0.91
N PRO A 154 -0.28 12.10 -1.43
CA PRO A 154 -0.90 11.50 -2.61
C PRO A 154 -0.42 12.18 -3.90
N ASP A 155 -0.73 11.56 -5.04
CA ASP A 155 -0.47 12.15 -6.37
C ASP A 155 -1.35 13.39 -6.63
N SER A 156 -2.52 13.44 -6.00
CA SER A 156 -3.45 14.56 -6.14
C SER A 156 -2.97 15.76 -5.32
N ALA A 157 -2.51 16.82 -6.00
CA ALA A 157 -2.11 18.08 -5.36
C ALA A 157 -3.26 18.80 -4.62
N GLN A 158 -4.52 18.40 -4.83
CA GLN A 158 -5.68 18.98 -4.13
C GLN A 158 -6.04 18.21 -2.85
N ALA A 159 -5.56 16.98 -2.70
CA ALA A 159 -5.84 16.17 -1.53
C ALA A 159 -4.95 16.62 -0.37
N ASN A 160 -5.54 16.69 0.83
CA ASN A 160 -4.83 17.05 2.05
C ASN A 160 -4.82 15.83 2.99
N PRO A 161 -3.67 15.19 3.21
CA PRO A 161 -3.55 14.06 4.15
C PRO A 161 -3.75 14.45 5.61
N GLY A 162 -3.71 15.75 5.92
CA GLY A 162 -3.83 16.27 7.26
C GLY A 162 -2.48 16.54 7.94
N PRO A 163 -2.51 16.86 9.24
CA PRO A 163 -1.30 17.06 10.06
C PRO A 163 -0.39 15.81 10.03
N GLY A 164 0.92 16.02 10.09
CA GLY A 164 1.90 14.93 10.11
C GLY A 164 2.26 14.34 8.74
N ALA A 165 1.70 14.86 7.64
CA ALA A 165 1.93 14.31 6.30
C ALA A 165 3.41 14.16 5.92
N ILE A 166 3.84 12.92 5.67
CA ILE A 166 5.13 12.59 5.08
C ILE A 166 5.08 12.89 3.59
N THR A 167 6.00 13.72 3.10
CA THR A 167 6.05 14.14 1.68
C THR A 167 7.37 13.80 1.00
N THR A 168 7.32 13.65 -0.31
CA THR A 168 8.50 13.38 -1.17
C THR A 168 9.48 14.55 -1.25
N GLU A 169 9.07 15.76 -0.84
CA GLU A 169 9.92 16.94 -0.77
C GLU A 169 10.73 17.02 0.52
N MET A 170 10.32 16.29 1.57
CA MET A 170 11.09 16.23 2.82
C MET A 170 12.43 15.56 2.59
N ASN A 171 13.48 16.11 3.21
CA ASN A 171 14.76 15.41 3.32
C ASN A 171 14.66 14.28 4.36
N ASP A 172 15.67 13.41 4.37
CA ASP A 172 15.66 12.16 5.15
C ASP A 172 15.48 12.44 6.66
N ASP A 173 16.18 13.45 7.21
CA ASP A 173 16.05 13.86 8.62
C ASP A 173 14.63 14.35 8.96
N ALA A 174 14.00 15.08 8.04
CA ALA A 174 12.63 15.58 8.22
C ALA A 174 11.60 14.45 8.14
N VAL A 175 11.78 13.47 7.25
CA VAL A 175 10.92 12.27 7.21
C VAL A 175 11.02 11.54 8.54
N ARG A 176 12.24 11.24 9.01
CA ARG A 176 12.45 10.53 10.27
C ARG A 176 11.84 11.25 11.46
N ALA A 177 12.13 12.54 11.61
CA ALA A 177 11.60 13.34 12.72
C ALA A 177 10.06 13.41 12.72
N GLN A 178 9.44 13.47 11.52
CA GLN A 178 7.99 13.51 11.41
C GLN A 178 7.37 12.15 11.75
N VAL A 179 7.94 11.03 11.28
CA VAL A 179 7.45 9.67 11.62
C VAL A 179 7.57 9.43 13.13
N GLU A 180 8.68 9.82 13.75
CA GLU A 180 8.85 9.73 15.21
C GLU A 180 7.78 10.56 15.96
N ALA A 181 7.53 11.79 15.53
CA ALA A 181 6.49 12.64 16.12
C ALA A 181 5.08 12.07 15.95
N ASP A 182 4.79 11.46 14.80
CA ASP A 182 3.49 10.84 14.53
C ASP A 182 3.27 9.61 15.41
N ILE A 183 4.29 8.74 15.55
CA ILE A 183 4.29 7.59 16.46
C ILE A 183 4.08 8.05 17.90
N ASP A 184 4.81 9.08 18.36
CA ASP A 184 4.71 9.56 19.73
C ASP A 184 3.35 10.23 20.04
N SER A 185 2.59 10.61 19.00
CA SER A 185 1.26 11.21 19.16
C SER A 185 0.15 10.19 19.45
N VAL A 186 0.37 8.91 19.12
CA VAL A 186 -0.56 7.78 19.34
C VAL A 186 0.18 6.70 20.13
N ALA A 187 0.03 6.71 21.46
CA ALA A 187 1.00 6.08 22.35
C ALA A 187 0.82 4.56 22.46
N GLY A 188 1.91 3.81 22.21
CA GLY A 188 1.93 2.36 22.47
C GLY A 188 1.30 1.51 21.37
N VAL A 189 1.17 2.05 20.16
CA VAL A 189 0.73 1.30 18.98
C VAL A 189 1.83 0.34 18.48
N PRO A 190 1.48 -0.91 18.11
CA PRO A 190 2.46 -1.91 17.66
C PRO A 190 2.84 -1.80 16.17
N GLY A 191 2.20 -0.91 15.41
CA GLY A 191 2.41 -0.80 13.98
C GLY A 191 1.70 0.40 13.34
N ALA A 192 1.87 0.53 12.02
CA ALA A 192 1.28 1.59 11.23
C ALA A 192 0.76 1.08 9.87
N ASN A 193 -0.24 1.75 9.30
CA ASN A 193 -0.55 1.72 7.87
C ASN A 193 -0.53 3.13 7.29
N ASN A 194 -0.52 3.26 5.97
CA ASN A 194 -0.56 4.58 5.32
C ASN A 194 -2.00 5.09 5.11
N HIS A 195 -2.21 6.37 5.43
CA HIS A 195 -3.34 7.19 4.99
C HIS A 195 -2.98 7.89 3.68
N MET A 196 -3.80 7.74 2.64
CA MET A 196 -3.47 8.20 1.29
C MET A 196 -2.10 7.66 0.83
N GLY A 197 -1.15 8.53 0.47
CA GLY A 197 0.23 8.12 0.21
C GLY A 197 0.55 7.62 -1.19
N SER A 198 -0.35 7.74 -2.19
CA SER A 198 -0.10 7.17 -3.52
C SER A 198 1.22 7.64 -4.17
N LYS A 199 1.69 8.86 -3.84
CA LYS A 199 2.98 9.40 -4.27
C LYS A 199 4.11 8.99 -3.33
N ALA A 200 3.97 9.20 -2.03
CA ALA A 200 5.01 8.90 -1.03
C ALA A 200 5.34 7.40 -0.96
N THR A 201 4.34 6.51 -1.00
CA THR A 201 4.57 5.05 -0.96
C THR A 201 5.18 4.52 -2.24
N SER A 202 5.13 5.30 -3.33
CA SER A 202 5.81 4.99 -4.60
C SER A 202 7.26 5.51 -4.64
N ASP A 203 7.71 6.26 -3.64
CA ASP A 203 9.07 6.79 -3.54
C ASP A 203 9.94 5.90 -2.61
N PRO A 204 10.93 5.16 -3.15
CA PRO A 204 11.75 4.27 -2.35
C PRO A 204 12.66 4.96 -1.33
N ARG A 205 13.02 6.24 -1.54
CA ARG A 205 13.83 6.99 -0.58
C ARG A 205 12.98 7.29 0.65
N VAL A 206 11.81 7.89 0.44
CA VAL A 206 10.88 8.21 1.53
C VAL A 206 10.47 6.96 2.29
N MET A 207 10.07 5.90 1.59
CA MET A 207 9.65 4.67 2.26
C MET A 207 10.78 3.98 3.02
N ARG A 208 12.04 4.09 2.58
CA ARG A 208 13.18 3.58 3.34
C ARG A 208 13.27 4.29 4.69
N ASP A 209 13.22 5.61 4.71
CA ASP A 209 13.33 6.39 5.94
C ASP A 209 12.16 6.10 6.91
N VAL A 210 10.93 5.99 6.38
CA VAL A 210 9.76 5.60 7.17
C VAL A 210 9.94 4.21 7.79
N LEU A 211 10.32 3.23 6.97
CA LEU A 211 10.44 1.84 7.40
C LEU A 211 11.63 1.62 8.34
N ASP A 212 12.72 2.36 8.18
CA ASP A 212 13.86 2.32 9.11
C ASP A 212 13.43 2.78 10.51
N VAL A 213 12.64 3.86 10.63
CA VAL A 213 12.08 4.28 11.92
C VAL A 213 11.16 3.21 12.49
N LEU A 214 10.26 2.63 11.69
CA LEU A 214 9.38 1.56 12.16
C LEU A 214 10.18 0.32 12.63
N HIS A 215 11.24 -0.05 11.91
CA HIS A 215 12.13 -1.14 12.30
C HIS A 215 12.82 -0.87 13.64
N GLU A 216 13.39 0.33 13.82
CA GLU A 216 14.05 0.77 15.06
C GLU A 216 13.09 0.80 16.26
N ARG A 217 11.81 1.12 16.01
CA ARG A 217 10.74 1.14 17.02
C ARG A 217 10.07 -0.22 17.21
N HIS A 218 10.56 -1.26 16.52
CA HIS A 218 10.02 -2.62 16.55
C HIS A 218 8.53 -2.70 16.16
N MET A 219 8.14 -1.91 15.17
CA MET A 219 6.77 -1.80 14.68
C MET A 219 6.58 -2.61 13.39
N PHE A 220 5.35 -3.06 13.14
CA PHE A 220 4.97 -3.60 11.83
C PHE A 220 4.44 -2.50 10.90
N PHE A 221 4.43 -2.79 9.59
CA PHE A 221 3.83 -1.93 8.57
C PHE A 221 2.76 -2.69 7.78
N ILE A 222 1.61 -2.08 7.53
CA ILE A 222 0.58 -2.61 6.62
C ILE A 222 0.45 -1.66 5.44
N ASP A 223 0.74 -2.14 4.23
CA ASP A 223 0.55 -1.34 3.02
C ASP A 223 -0.94 -1.32 2.65
N SER A 224 -1.55 -0.13 2.69
CA SER A 224 -2.95 0.08 2.31
C SER A 224 -3.18 -0.04 0.79
N VAL A 225 -2.11 -0.12 -0.01
CA VAL A 225 -2.11 -0.24 -1.48
C VAL A 225 -2.99 0.84 -2.12
N THR A 226 -2.70 2.09 -1.81
CA THR A 226 -3.38 3.26 -2.38
C THR A 226 -2.90 3.59 -3.80
N SER A 227 -1.79 2.98 -4.22
CA SER A 227 -1.23 3.00 -5.57
C SER A 227 -0.75 1.60 -5.94
N GLY A 228 -0.95 1.19 -7.20
CA GLY A 228 -0.32 -0.02 -7.74
C GLY A 228 1.19 0.12 -7.98
N GLN A 229 1.78 1.27 -7.65
CA GLN A 229 3.22 1.54 -7.71
C GLN A 229 3.87 1.60 -6.33
N THR A 230 3.11 1.32 -5.26
CA THR A 230 3.67 1.28 -3.90
C THR A 230 4.85 0.31 -3.82
N VAL A 231 5.90 0.73 -3.10
CA VAL A 231 7.04 -0.12 -2.74
C VAL A 231 7.01 -0.53 -1.27
N GLY A 232 5.97 -0.14 -0.53
CA GLY A 232 5.89 -0.27 0.92
C GLY A 232 6.08 -1.70 1.41
N GLU A 233 5.24 -2.64 0.94
CA GLU A 233 5.35 -4.04 1.36
C GLU A 233 6.69 -4.69 0.96
N SER A 234 7.14 -4.49 -0.29
CA SER A 234 8.37 -5.13 -0.77
C SER A 234 9.61 -4.61 -0.05
N LEU A 235 9.70 -3.29 0.17
CA LEU A 235 10.81 -2.69 0.90
C LEU A 235 10.77 -3.04 2.39
N ALA A 236 9.59 -3.13 3.00
CA ALA A 236 9.44 -3.58 4.38
C ALA A 236 9.99 -4.99 4.59
N ARG A 237 9.71 -5.91 3.65
CA ARG A 237 10.28 -7.27 3.65
C ARG A 237 11.80 -7.25 3.56
N ASP A 238 12.37 -6.42 2.67
CA ASP A 238 13.81 -6.30 2.49
C ASP A 238 14.53 -5.73 3.72
N LEU A 239 13.87 -4.82 4.45
CA LEU A 239 14.37 -4.20 5.68
C LEU A 239 14.11 -5.03 6.94
N GLY A 240 13.38 -6.14 6.86
CA GLY A 240 13.03 -6.97 8.00
C GLY A 240 11.92 -6.40 8.89
N VAL A 241 11.14 -5.44 8.38
CA VAL A 241 9.93 -4.93 9.03
C VAL A 241 8.79 -5.94 8.83
N PRO A 242 8.14 -6.44 9.89
CA PRO A 242 6.97 -7.30 9.73
C PRO A 242 5.89 -6.58 8.92
N THR A 243 5.37 -7.24 7.88
CA THR A 243 4.48 -6.56 6.93
C THR A 243 3.44 -7.45 6.28
N ALA A 244 2.36 -6.82 5.82
CA ALA A 244 1.37 -7.37 4.90
C ALA A 244 0.81 -6.25 4.01
N GLU A 245 0.05 -6.61 2.98
CA GLU A 245 -0.69 -5.68 2.13
C GLU A 245 -2.20 -5.91 2.30
N ARG A 246 -3.01 -4.88 2.00
CA ARG A 246 -4.47 -4.98 2.03
C ARG A 246 -5.00 -5.85 0.90
N ASP A 247 -5.68 -6.95 1.23
CA ASP A 247 -6.36 -7.82 0.25
C ASP A 247 -7.60 -7.17 -0.39
N VAL A 248 -8.48 -6.55 0.42
CA VAL A 248 -9.80 -6.05 -0.01
C VAL A 248 -10.05 -4.66 0.58
N PHE A 249 -10.59 -3.74 -0.24
CA PHE A 249 -11.11 -2.45 0.21
C PHE A 249 -12.64 -2.56 0.30
N LEU A 250 -13.19 -2.43 1.51
CA LEU A 250 -14.59 -2.76 1.80
C LEU A 250 -15.60 -1.69 1.35
N ASP A 251 -15.23 -0.41 1.32
CA ASP A 251 -16.13 0.74 1.13
C ASP A 251 -15.66 1.71 0.02
N ASN A 252 -14.97 1.19 -1.00
CA ASN A 252 -14.42 1.97 -2.11
C ASN A 252 -15.47 2.49 -3.12
N LYS A 253 -16.76 2.25 -2.89
CA LYS A 253 -17.86 2.76 -3.70
C LYS A 253 -18.73 3.67 -2.85
N LYS A 254 -18.98 4.87 -3.38
CA LYS A 254 -20.03 5.74 -2.85
C LYS A 254 -21.37 5.26 -3.41
N ASP A 255 -21.97 4.30 -2.73
CA ASP A 255 -23.38 3.96 -2.97
C ASP A 255 -24.24 4.92 -2.11
N VAL A 256 -24.25 6.20 -2.49
CA VAL A 256 -25.17 7.24 -1.96
C VAL A 256 -25.35 8.38 -2.95
#